data_AF-A0A1C7DB16-F1
#
_entry.id   AF-A0A1C7DB16-F1
#
_cell.length_a   1.000
_cell.length_b   1.000
_cell.length_c   1.000
_cell.angle_alpha   90.00
_cell.angle_beta   90.00
_cell.angle_gamma   90.00
#
_symmetry.space_group_name_H-M   'P 1'
#
loop_
_entity.id
_entity.type
_entity.pdbx_description
1 polymer ?
#
loop_
_entity_poly.entity_id
_entity_poly.type
_entity_poly.pdbx_seq_one_letter_code
_entity_poly.pdbx_strand_id
1 'polypeptide(L)'
;MNTEAKKSKTGKTIFALVLGGLAGFFAAMGMMQLVESGTLGDLSASREVALLVALIYGLTAAAVLVGLLNPAIGAKFLNVEDAEELREQRGMLGWSGAAMLCWAGTLAVLALGGEGFPIPSVTAAAIVGGLMLVSILATAKQWHLTDELMRALSRESTALAFYLLAGIGGGWAALAHLDLVSGPAMLDWLTMAAAFILIAVFWKAGRRGMLEMR
;
A
#
# COMPACT_ATOMS: atom_id res chain seq x y z
N MET A 1 18.83 24.85 18.76
CA MET A 1 17.81 24.59 17.72
C MET A 1 16.60 25.46 18.04
N ASN A 2 16.23 26.41 17.18
CA ASN A 2 15.23 27.44 17.47
C ASN A 2 13.84 26.84 17.73
N THR A 3 13.18 27.27 18.80
CA THR A 3 11.86 26.82 19.27
C THR A 3 10.75 27.06 18.23
N GLU A 4 10.88 28.09 17.40
CA GLU A 4 9.94 28.40 16.32
C GLU A 4 9.99 27.40 15.15
N ALA A 5 11.18 26.96 14.76
CA ALA A 5 11.36 25.97 13.70
C ALA A 5 10.81 24.59 14.09
N LYS A 6 10.85 24.25 15.40
CA LYS A 6 10.25 23.00 15.91
C LYS A 6 8.72 23.05 15.85
N LYS A 7 8.12 24.22 16.13
CA LYS A 7 6.66 24.42 16.14
C LYS A 7 6.05 24.34 14.74
N SER A 8 6.75 24.85 13.71
CA SER A 8 6.28 24.77 12.31
C SER A 8 6.32 23.34 11.76
N LYS A 9 7.34 22.55 12.10
CA LYS A 9 7.48 21.14 11.69
C LYS A 9 6.38 20.27 12.27
N THR A 10 6.12 20.38 13.58
CA THR A 10 5.02 19.64 14.22
C THR A 10 3.66 20.01 13.62
N GLY A 11 3.43 21.28 13.27
CA GLY A 11 2.22 21.73 12.58
C GLY A 11 2.03 21.08 11.21
N LYS A 12 3.09 21.00 10.39
CA LYS A 12 3.05 20.32 9.09
C LYS A 12 2.76 18.82 9.23
N THR A 13 3.40 18.15 10.19
CA THR A 13 3.18 16.72 10.44
C THR A 13 1.74 16.44 10.87
N ILE A 14 1.19 17.24 11.78
CA ILE A 14 -0.21 17.11 12.20
C ILE A 14 -1.14 17.37 11.01
N PHE A 15 -0.87 18.39 10.20
CA PHE A 15 -1.68 18.70 9.03
C PHE A 15 -1.72 17.54 8.02
N ALA A 16 -0.57 16.96 7.70
CA ALA A 16 -0.51 15.80 6.79
C ALA A 16 -1.17 14.55 7.39
N LEU A 17 -1.02 14.32 8.69
CA LEU A 17 -1.70 13.24 9.39
C LEU A 17 -3.22 13.41 9.31
N VAL A 18 -3.72 14.62 9.57
CA VAL A 18 -5.15 14.94 9.47
C VAL A 18 -5.64 14.80 8.03
N LEU A 19 -4.90 15.33 7.05
CA LEU A 19 -5.29 15.24 5.65
C LEU A 19 -5.32 13.79 5.15
N GLY A 20 -4.30 12.99 5.47
CA GLY A 20 -4.27 11.57 5.17
C GLY A 20 -5.37 10.80 5.90
N GLY A 21 -5.61 11.13 7.17
CA GLY A 21 -6.68 10.54 7.98
C GLY A 21 -8.08 10.83 7.42
N LEU A 22 -8.34 12.07 7.00
CA LEU A 22 -9.60 12.44 6.34
C LEU A 22 -9.76 11.75 4.99
N ALA A 23 -8.72 11.73 4.16
CA ALA A 23 -8.76 11.03 2.88
C ALA A 23 -9.05 9.53 3.07
N GLY A 24 -8.39 8.88 4.02
CA GLY A 24 -8.66 7.49 4.39
C GLY A 24 -10.07 7.28 4.93
N PHE A 25 -10.56 8.17 5.80
CA PHE A 25 -11.91 8.10 6.37
C PHE A 25 -13.00 8.19 5.30
N PHE A 26 -12.94 9.19 4.41
CA PHE A 26 -13.93 9.35 3.34
C PHE A 26 -13.86 8.21 2.33
N ALA A 27 -12.66 7.73 2.02
CA ALA A 27 -12.51 6.60 1.11
C ALA A 27 -13.07 5.30 1.72
N ALA A 28 -12.83 5.05 3.01
CA ALA A 28 -13.40 3.91 3.73
C ALA A 28 -14.93 4.03 3.86
N MET A 29 -15.45 5.23 4.12
CA MET A 29 -16.90 5.48 4.17
C MET A 29 -17.56 5.23 2.82
N GLY A 30 -16.97 5.75 1.74
CA GLY A 30 -17.46 5.49 0.38
C GLY A 30 -17.43 4.01 0.03
N MET A 31 -16.39 3.30 0.46
CA MET A 31 -16.32 1.84 0.31
C MET A 31 -17.43 1.14 1.10
N MET A 32 -17.65 1.49 2.36
CA MET A 32 -18.72 0.91 3.19
C MET A 32 -20.11 1.16 2.58
N GLN A 33 -20.39 2.36 2.07
CA GLN A 33 -21.65 2.64 1.37
C GLN A 33 -21.83 1.76 0.12
N LEU A 34 -20.76 1.53 -0.64
CA LEU A 34 -20.76 0.62 -1.78
C LEU A 34 -21.05 -0.83 -1.35
N VAL A 35 -20.46 -1.30 -0.25
CA VAL A 35 -20.75 -2.62 0.33
C VAL A 35 -22.23 -2.72 0.76
N GLU A 36 -22.70 -1.74 1.56
CA GLU A 36 -24.07 -1.70 2.08
C GLU A 36 -25.14 -1.58 0.98
N SER A 37 -24.80 -0.98 -0.16
CA SER A 37 -25.71 -0.88 -1.31
C SER A 37 -26.05 -2.24 -1.95
N GLY A 38 -25.34 -3.31 -1.57
CA GLY A 38 -25.49 -4.65 -2.15
C GLY A 38 -24.97 -4.79 -3.57
N THR A 39 -24.41 -3.72 -4.16
CA THR A 39 -23.88 -3.73 -5.55
C THR A 39 -22.66 -4.62 -5.73
N LEU A 40 -21.95 -4.93 -4.65
CA LEU A 40 -20.74 -5.75 -4.64
C LEU A 40 -20.98 -7.20 -4.18
N GLY A 41 -22.23 -7.57 -3.87
CA GLY A 41 -22.58 -8.84 -3.23
C GLY A 41 -22.35 -8.83 -1.71
N ASP A 42 -22.65 -9.95 -1.05
CA ASP A 42 -22.41 -10.13 0.39
C ASP A 42 -20.92 -10.43 0.62
N LEU A 43 -20.17 -9.41 1.05
CA LEU A 43 -18.72 -9.51 1.23
C LEU A 43 -18.40 -10.17 2.56
N SER A 44 -17.60 -11.24 2.52
CA SER A 44 -17.00 -11.78 3.74
C SER A 44 -15.95 -10.82 4.31
N ALA A 45 -15.68 -10.92 5.62
CA ALA A 45 -14.67 -10.10 6.29
C ALA A 45 -13.30 -10.11 5.59
N SER A 46 -12.85 -11.26 5.07
CA SER A 46 -11.61 -11.37 4.29
C SER A 46 -11.61 -10.51 3.02
N ARG A 47 -12.74 -10.43 2.32
CA ARG A 47 -12.88 -9.61 1.09
C ARG A 47 -12.91 -8.13 1.43
N GLU A 48 -13.61 -7.75 2.50
CA GLU A 48 -13.64 -6.36 2.99
C GLU A 48 -12.24 -5.88 3.37
N VAL A 49 -11.50 -6.67 4.15
CA VAL A 49 -10.12 -6.33 4.55
C VAL A 49 -9.21 -6.22 3.33
N ALA A 50 -9.34 -7.12 2.36
CA ALA A 50 -8.59 -7.04 1.10
C ALA A 50 -8.88 -5.75 0.32
N LEU A 51 -10.14 -5.31 0.27
CA LEU A 51 -10.55 -4.05 -0.38
C LEU A 51 -10.01 -2.82 0.36
N LEU A 52 -9.99 -2.84 1.68
CA LEU A 52 -9.41 -1.76 2.48
C LEU A 52 -7.89 -1.65 2.25
N VAL A 53 -7.17 -2.79 2.19
CA VAL A 53 -5.73 -2.78 1.88
C VAL A 53 -5.49 -2.35 0.43
N ALA A 54 -6.31 -2.82 -0.51
CA ALA A 54 -6.28 -2.37 -1.91
C ALA A 54 -6.44 -0.85 -2.02
N LEU A 55 -7.36 -0.27 -1.26
CA LEU A 55 -7.61 1.16 -1.21
C LEU A 55 -6.40 1.93 -0.67
N ILE A 56 -5.73 1.44 0.37
CA ILE A 56 -4.50 2.07 0.90
C ILE A 56 -3.41 2.10 -0.18
N TYR A 57 -3.20 0.98 -0.88
CA TYR A 57 -2.26 0.94 -2.01
C TYR A 57 -2.65 1.90 -3.13
N GLY A 58 -3.94 1.93 -3.49
CA GLY A 58 -4.47 2.79 -4.54
C GLY A 58 -4.31 4.28 -4.23
N LEU A 59 -4.66 4.70 -3.01
CA LEU A 59 -4.49 6.07 -2.54
C LEU A 59 -3.01 6.48 -2.47
N THR A 60 -2.15 5.60 -1.95
CA THR A 60 -0.71 5.86 -1.88
C THR A 60 -0.12 6.03 -3.28
N ALA A 61 -0.46 5.13 -4.19
CA ALA A 61 0.01 5.20 -5.57
C ALA A 61 -0.53 6.43 -6.31
N ALA A 62 -1.81 6.75 -6.13
CA ALA A 62 -2.42 7.95 -6.70
C ALA A 62 -1.72 9.22 -6.20
N ALA A 63 -1.46 9.32 -4.89
CA ALA A 63 -0.74 10.44 -4.30
C ALA A 63 0.67 10.62 -4.90
N VAL A 64 1.43 9.52 -5.02
CA VAL A 64 2.76 9.54 -5.63
C VAL A 64 2.69 9.94 -7.11
N LEU A 65 1.82 9.30 -7.89
CA LEU A 65 1.72 9.53 -9.34
C LEU A 65 1.20 10.95 -9.66
N VAL A 66 0.23 11.46 -8.90
CA VAL A 66 -0.23 12.86 -9.02
C VAL A 66 0.91 13.82 -8.68
N GLY A 67 1.70 13.53 -7.64
CA GLY A 67 2.90 14.30 -7.29
C GLY A 67 3.94 14.34 -8.42
N LEU A 68 4.06 13.26 -9.21
CA LEU A 68 4.94 13.21 -10.38
C LEU A 68 4.38 13.95 -11.62
N LEU A 69 3.06 14.01 -11.77
CA LEU A 69 2.41 14.76 -12.84
C LEU A 69 2.51 16.27 -12.61
N ASN A 70 2.47 16.70 -11.35
CA ASN A 70 2.65 18.09 -10.97
C ASN A 70 3.74 18.23 -9.88
N PRO A 71 5.02 18.34 -10.26
CA PRO A 71 6.14 18.42 -9.31
C PRO A 71 6.06 19.61 -8.34
N ALA A 72 5.41 20.71 -8.72
CA ALA A 72 5.24 21.87 -7.84
C ALA A 72 4.27 21.60 -6.68
N ILE A 73 3.22 20.82 -6.93
CA ILE A 73 2.30 20.32 -5.89
C ILE A 73 2.95 19.14 -5.15
N GLY A 74 3.59 18.24 -5.90
CA GLY A 74 4.29 17.08 -5.40
C GLY A 74 5.37 17.43 -4.37
N ALA A 75 6.20 18.44 -4.62
CA ALA A 75 7.28 18.83 -3.69
C ALA A 75 6.74 19.23 -2.31
N LYS A 76 5.61 19.95 -2.28
CA LYS A 76 4.94 20.35 -1.04
C LYS A 76 4.24 19.18 -0.34
N PHE A 77 3.63 18.27 -1.11
CA PHE A 77 2.84 17.18 -0.58
C PHE A 77 3.68 15.97 -0.15
N LEU A 78 4.69 15.62 -0.96
CA LEU A 78 5.63 14.52 -0.72
C LEU A 78 6.80 14.92 0.18
N ASN A 79 6.82 16.16 0.69
CA ASN A 79 7.84 16.66 1.62
C ASN A 79 9.28 16.52 1.05
N VAL A 80 9.46 16.95 -0.19
CA VAL A 80 10.75 16.90 -0.90
C VAL A 80 11.37 18.31 -0.92
N GLU A 81 12.70 18.39 -0.84
CA GLU A 81 13.41 19.64 -0.59
C GLU A 81 13.33 20.61 -1.80
N ASP A 82 13.29 20.06 -3.02
CA ASP A 82 13.03 20.80 -4.25
C ASP A 82 12.26 19.95 -5.28
N ALA A 83 11.51 20.60 -6.18
CA ALA A 83 10.82 19.97 -7.29
C ALA A 83 11.78 19.33 -8.31
N GLU A 84 13.05 19.73 -8.32
CA GLU A 84 14.09 19.12 -9.15
C GLU A 84 14.49 17.72 -8.65
N GLU A 85 14.52 17.48 -7.34
CA GLU A 85 14.75 16.15 -6.77
C GLU A 85 13.64 15.17 -7.18
N LEU A 86 12.39 15.64 -7.24
CA LEU A 86 11.27 14.86 -7.78
C LEU A 86 11.42 14.55 -9.27
N ARG A 87 12.05 15.43 -10.05
CA ARG A 87 12.31 15.18 -11.47
C ARG A 87 13.39 14.13 -11.67
N GLU A 88 14.44 14.17 -10.86
CA GLU A 88 15.51 13.16 -10.86
C GLU A 88 14.98 11.78 -10.45
N GLN A 89 14.16 11.71 -9.41
CA GLN A 89 13.57 10.45 -8.92
C GLN A 89 12.33 9.99 -9.70
N ARG A 90 11.89 10.73 -10.72
CA ARG A 90 10.64 10.47 -11.45
C ARG A 90 10.56 9.07 -12.03
N GLY A 91 11.67 8.55 -12.53
CA GLY A 91 11.73 7.19 -13.07
C GLY A 91 11.47 6.15 -11.97
N MET A 92 12.19 6.23 -10.85
CA MET A 92 12.05 5.31 -9.72
C MET A 92 10.63 5.38 -9.12
N LEU A 93 10.16 6.58 -8.80
CA LEU A 93 8.84 6.80 -8.20
C LEU A 93 7.70 6.42 -9.16
N GLY A 94 7.87 6.63 -10.47
CA GLY A 94 6.89 6.26 -11.48
C GLY A 94 6.70 4.74 -11.56
N TRP A 95 7.79 3.97 -11.62
CA TRP A 95 7.70 2.50 -11.61
C TRP A 95 7.19 1.97 -10.28
N SER A 96 7.59 2.57 -9.15
CA SER A 96 7.09 2.18 -7.83
C SER A 96 5.59 2.43 -7.69
N GLY A 97 5.11 3.61 -8.11
CA GLY A 97 3.69 3.95 -8.11
C GLY A 97 2.88 3.04 -9.03
N ALA A 98 3.40 2.70 -10.21
CA ALA A 98 2.76 1.73 -11.11
C ALA A 98 2.66 0.33 -10.49
N ALA A 99 3.71 -0.15 -9.82
CA ALA A 99 3.68 -1.42 -9.11
C ALA A 99 2.66 -1.40 -7.95
N MET A 100 2.60 -0.29 -7.18
CA MET A 100 1.60 -0.12 -6.12
C MET A 100 0.16 -0.11 -6.65
N LEU A 101 -0.10 0.52 -7.80
CA LEU A 101 -1.41 0.43 -8.47
C LEU A 101 -1.74 -1.00 -8.90
N CYS A 102 -0.75 -1.76 -9.38
CA CYS A 102 -0.96 -3.16 -9.73
C CYS A 102 -1.33 -4.01 -8.50
N TRP A 103 -0.70 -3.76 -7.34
CA TRP A 103 -1.07 -4.41 -6.08
C TRP A 103 -2.47 -4.00 -5.59
N ALA A 104 -2.84 -2.72 -5.70
CA ALA A 104 -4.20 -2.26 -5.42
C ALA A 104 -5.23 -3.01 -6.29
N GLY A 105 -4.99 -3.05 -7.60
CA GLY A 105 -5.85 -3.75 -8.55
C GLY A 105 -5.93 -5.26 -8.28
N THR A 106 -4.79 -5.90 -7.96
CA THR A 106 -4.76 -7.33 -7.66
C THR A 106 -5.64 -7.68 -6.46
N LEU A 107 -5.50 -6.96 -5.34
CA LEU A 107 -6.32 -7.22 -4.15
C LEU A 107 -7.80 -6.90 -4.39
N ALA A 108 -8.11 -5.80 -5.08
CA ALA A 108 -9.49 -5.44 -5.40
C ALA A 108 -10.16 -6.48 -6.31
N VAL A 109 -9.46 -6.92 -7.36
CA VAL A 109 -9.99 -7.93 -8.30
C VAL A 109 -10.14 -9.30 -7.63
N LEU A 110 -9.22 -9.69 -6.74
CA LEU A 110 -9.36 -10.92 -5.95
C LEU A 110 -10.54 -10.84 -4.97
N ALA A 111 -10.77 -9.68 -4.35
CA ALA A 111 -11.88 -9.48 -3.44
C ALA A 111 -13.26 -9.43 -4.14
N LEU A 112 -13.29 -8.96 -5.40
CA LEU A 112 -14.50 -8.88 -6.23
C LEU A 112 -14.62 -10.05 -7.22
N GLY A 113 -13.69 -11.00 -7.16
CA GLY A 113 -13.61 -12.15 -8.04
C GLY A 113 -14.24 -13.40 -7.42
N GLY A 114 -14.82 -14.24 -8.27
CA GLY A 114 -15.35 -15.54 -7.85
C GLY A 114 -16.83 -15.73 -8.15
N GLU A 115 -17.35 -16.89 -7.79
CA GLU A 115 -18.77 -17.20 -7.92
C GLU A 115 -19.60 -16.28 -7.02
N GLY A 116 -20.68 -15.70 -7.56
CA GLY A 116 -21.56 -14.78 -6.84
C GLY A 116 -21.07 -13.32 -6.77
N PHE A 117 -19.92 -13.00 -7.38
CA PHE A 117 -19.35 -11.64 -7.37
C PHE A 117 -19.29 -11.03 -8.79
N PRO A 118 -19.11 -9.68 -8.90
CA PRO A 118 -19.17 -8.99 -10.20
C PRO A 118 -18.13 -9.44 -11.23
N ILE A 119 -17.00 -10.01 -10.79
CA ILE A 119 -15.93 -10.46 -11.69
C ILE A 119 -15.89 -12.00 -11.74
N PRO A 120 -16.16 -12.62 -12.91
CA PRO A 120 -16.07 -14.06 -13.06
C PRO A 120 -14.67 -14.60 -12.74
N SER A 121 -14.57 -15.79 -12.14
CA SER A 121 -13.31 -16.35 -11.63
C SER A 121 -12.17 -16.40 -12.66
N VAL A 122 -12.46 -16.82 -13.90
CA VAL A 122 -11.46 -16.91 -14.97
C VAL A 122 -10.98 -15.52 -15.39
N THR A 123 -11.89 -14.56 -15.49
CA THR A 123 -11.57 -13.15 -15.80
C THR A 123 -10.76 -12.52 -14.69
N ALA A 124 -11.13 -12.75 -13.42
CA ALA A 124 -10.37 -12.28 -12.27
C ALA A 124 -8.94 -12.84 -12.27
N ALA A 125 -8.77 -14.15 -12.51
CA ALA A 125 -7.47 -14.79 -12.58
C ALA A 125 -6.60 -14.21 -13.73
N ALA A 126 -7.18 -13.99 -14.91
CA ALA A 126 -6.48 -13.38 -16.04
C ALA A 126 -6.02 -11.95 -15.74
N ILE A 127 -6.90 -11.12 -15.14
CA ILE A 127 -6.57 -9.75 -14.74
C ILE A 127 -5.46 -9.75 -13.69
N VAL A 128 -5.58 -10.57 -12.65
CA VAL A 128 -4.57 -10.69 -11.58
C VAL A 128 -3.22 -11.15 -12.16
N GLY A 129 -3.22 -12.14 -13.04
CA GLY A 129 -2.02 -12.60 -13.73
C GLY A 129 -1.34 -11.48 -14.53
N GLY A 130 -2.13 -10.69 -15.26
CA GLY A 130 -1.65 -9.52 -16.00
C GLY A 130 -1.07 -8.43 -15.09
N LEU A 131 -1.78 -8.07 -14.01
CA LEU A 131 -1.33 -7.08 -13.04
C LEU A 131 -0.05 -7.50 -12.32
N MET A 132 0.05 -8.77 -11.93
CA MET A 132 1.26 -9.32 -11.32
C MET A 132 2.44 -9.28 -12.29
N LEU A 133 2.24 -9.64 -13.56
CA LEU A 133 3.27 -9.54 -14.58
C LEU A 133 3.76 -8.10 -14.75
N VAL A 134 2.84 -7.14 -14.86
CA VAL A 134 3.19 -5.70 -14.95
C VAL A 134 3.93 -5.24 -13.70
N SER A 135 3.50 -5.64 -12.50
CA SER A 135 4.17 -5.30 -11.24
C SER A 135 5.61 -5.83 -11.20
N ILE A 136 5.85 -7.07 -11.66
CA ILE A 136 7.18 -7.66 -11.73
C ILE A 136 8.06 -6.87 -12.70
N LEU A 137 7.55 -6.57 -13.90
CA LEU A 137 8.27 -5.79 -14.90
C LEU A 137 8.60 -4.37 -14.42
N ALA A 138 7.65 -3.71 -13.75
CA ALA A 138 7.85 -2.40 -13.15
C ALA A 138 8.94 -2.44 -12.06
N THR A 139 8.91 -3.45 -11.20
CA THR A 139 9.92 -3.64 -10.14
C THR A 139 11.31 -3.92 -10.73
N ALA A 140 11.39 -4.76 -11.77
CA ALA A 140 12.65 -5.05 -12.45
C ALA A 140 13.26 -3.78 -13.08
N LYS A 141 12.43 -2.93 -13.72
CA LYS A 141 12.88 -1.64 -14.25
C LYS A 141 13.30 -0.67 -13.14
N GLN A 142 12.55 -0.63 -12.04
CA GLN A 142 12.86 0.22 -10.90
C GLN A 142 14.22 -0.12 -10.28
N TRP A 143 14.60 -1.40 -10.24
CA TRP A 143 15.81 -1.86 -9.55
C TRP A 143 17.11 -1.12 -9.95
N HIS A 144 17.22 -0.75 -11.22
CA HIS A 144 18.39 -0.03 -11.76
C HIS A 144 18.39 1.46 -11.41
N LEU A 145 17.24 2.02 -11.03
CA LEU A 145 17.05 3.42 -10.67
C LEU A 145 17.12 3.66 -9.16
N THR A 146 17.12 2.58 -8.38
CA THR A 146 17.15 2.63 -6.91
C THR A 146 18.60 2.73 -6.41
N ASP A 147 18.85 3.70 -5.53
CA ASP A 147 20.15 3.86 -4.85
C ASP A 147 20.39 2.79 -3.77
N GLU A 148 21.59 2.81 -3.18
CA GLU A 148 21.97 1.84 -2.13
C GLU A 148 21.15 1.99 -0.84
N LEU A 149 20.75 3.22 -0.49
CA LEU A 149 19.96 3.48 0.71
C LEU A 149 18.57 2.84 0.60
N MET A 150 17.90 3.05 -0.53
CA MET A 150 16.57 2.54 -0.84
C MET A 150 16.60 1.03 -1.09
N ARG A 151 17.67 0.48 -1.68
CA ARG A 151 17.88 -0.98 -1.77
C ARG A 151 18.00 -1.62 -0.38
N ALA A 152 18.78 -1.01 0.51
CA ALA A 152 18.92 -1.49 1.88
C ALA A 152 17.59 -1.40 2.64
N LEU A 153 16.88 -0.28 2.51
CA LEU A 153 15.56 -0.09 3.11
C LEU A 153 14.56 -1.14 2.62
N SER A 154 14.52 -1.40 1.31
CA SER A 154 13.65 -2.43 0.73
C SER A 154 13.97 -3.80 1.30
N ARG A 155 15.25 -4.19 1.36
CA ARG A 155 15.66 -5.49 1.89
C ARG A 155 15.27 -5.67 3.36
N GLU A 156 15.49 -4.65 4.18
CA GLU A 156 15.10 -4.68 5.60
C GLU A 156 13.59 -4.69 5.82
N SER A 157 12.85 -3.98 4.97
CA SER A 157 11.39 -3.93 5.04
C SER A 157 10.79 -5.27 4.61
N THR A 158 11.27 -5.86 3.52
CA THR A 158 10.84 -7.19 3.08
C THR A 158 11.19 -8.27 4.11
N ALA A 159 12.35 -8.19 4.76
CA ALA A 159 12.71 -9.11 5.84
C ALA A 159 11.74 -8.99 7.04
N LEU A 160 11.43 -7.77 7.48
CA LEU A 160 10.47 -7.55 8.56
C LEU A 160 9.06 -8.02 8.18
N ALA A 161 8.60 -7.72 6.96
CA ALA A 161 7.31 -8.18 6.45
C ALA A 161 7.23 -9.71 6.41
N PHE A 162 8.30 -10.39 6.01
CA PHE A 162 8.40 -11.84 6.05
C PHE A 162 8.27 -12.38 7.47
N TYR A 163 8.97 -11.79 8.45
CA TYR A 163 8.85 -12.21 9.85
C TYR A 163 7.46 -11.96 10.43
N LEU A 164 6.81 -10.85 10.07
CA LEU A 164 5.42 -10.57 10.45
C LEU A 164 4.48 -11.62 9.84
N LEU A 165 4.65 -11.95 8.56
CA LEU A 165 3.85 -12.98 7.88
C LEU A 165 4.05 -14.36 8.49
N ALA A 166 5.29 -14.75 8.75
CA ALA A 166 5.62 -16.04 9.36
C ALA A 166 5.11 -16.12 10.81
N GLY A 167 5.26 -15.05 11.59
CA GLY A 167 4.81 -15.01 12.98
C GLY A 167 3.30 -14.97 13.13
N ILE A 168 2.63 -14.03 12.45
CA ILE A 168 1.18 -13.82 12.56
C ILE A 168 0.43 -14.80 11.68
N GLY A 169 0.73 -14.84 10.38
CA GLY A 169 0.06 -15.73 9.43
C GLY A 169 0.40 -17.20 9.70
N GLY A 170 1.68 -17.51 9.89
CA GLY A 170 2.11 -18.88 10.25
C GLY A 170 1.60 -19.31 11.63
N GLY A 171 1.60 -18.40 12.62
CA GLY A 171 1.01 -18.66 13.93
C GLY A 171 -0.50 -18.93 13.86
N TRP A 172 -1.26 -18.12 13.12
CA TRP A 172 -2.69 -18.33 12.90
C TRP A 172 -2.95 -19.67 12.19
N ALA A 173 -2.18 -19.98 11.15
CA ALA A 173 -2.30 -21.25 10.44
C ALA A 173 -1.97 -22.46 11.33
N ALA A 174 -0.98 -22.35 12.21
CA ALA A 174 -0.66 -23.39 13.18
C ALA A 174 -1.80 -23.60 14.18
N LEU A 175 -2.38 -22.53 14.72
CA LEU A 175 -3.55 -22.62 15.61
C LEU A 175 -4.75 -23.25 14.91
N ALA A 176 -4.99 -22.89 13.65
CA ALA A 176 -6.05 -23.47 12.85
C ALA A 176 -5.82 -24.95 12.54
N HIS A 177 -4.58 -25.35 12.28
CA HIS A 177 -4.21 -26.76 12.10
C HIS A 177 -4.44 -27.60 13.36
N LEU A 178 -4.40 -26.98 14.54
CA LEU A 178 -4.69 -27.61 15.83
C LEU A 178 -6.17 -27.50 16.23
N ASP A 179 -7.05 -27.10 15.32
CA ASP A 179 -8.50 -26.91 15.54
C ASP A 179 -8.85 -25.89 16.65
N LEU A 180 -7.94 -24.97 16.98
CA LEU A 180 -8.15 -23.96 18.03
C LEU A 180 -8.89 -22.72 17.53
N VAL A 181 -8.76 -22.40 16.23
CA VAL A 181 -9.40 -21.26 15.57
C VAL A 181 -9.78 -21.62 14.14
N SER A 182 -10.66 -20.85 13.51
CA SER A 182 -10.92 -20.97 12.07
C SER A 182 -9.67 -20.64 11.25
N GLY A 183 -9.42 -21.42 10.21
CA GLY A 183 -8.30 -21.20 9.30
C GLY A 183 -8.38 -19.89 8.53
N PRO A 184 -7.23 -19.23 8.26
CA PRO A 184 -7.19 -18.06 7.39
C PRO A 184 -7.63 -18.46 5.97
N ALA A 185 -8.46 -17.62 5.35
CA ALA A 185 -8.78 -17.76 3.94
C ALA A 185 -7.51 -17.54 3.10
N MET A 186 -7.48 -18.10 1.88
CA MET A 186 -6.34 -17.89 0.97
C MET A 186 -6.16 -16.41 0.61
N LEU A 187 -7.25 -15.63 0.60
CA LEU A 187 -7.19 -14.18 0.41
C LEU A 187 -6.53 -13.47 1.59
N ASP A 188 -6.68 -13.97 2.82
CA ASP A 188 -6.06 -13.37 4.01
C ASP A 188 -4.53 -13.45 3.92
N TRP A 189 -3.98 -14.54 3.38
CA TRP A 189 -2.54 -14.67 3.16
C TRP A 189 -1.98 -13.62 2.19
N LEU A 190 -2.66 -13.42 1.06
CA LEU A 190 -2.27 -12.40 0.09
C LEU A 190 -2.40 -10.99 0.66
N THR A 191 -3.47 -10.76 1.43
CA THR A 191 -3.72 -9.47 2.08
C THR A 191 -2.71 -9.18 3.18
N MET A 192 -2.35 -10.18 4.00
CA MET A 192 -1.29 -10.06 5.00
C MET A 192 0.06 -9.76 4.38
N ALA A 193 0.43 -10.44 3.28
CA ALA A 193 1.69 -10.16 2.59
C ALA A 193 1.78 -8.69 2.12
N ALA A 194 0.69 -8.15 1.56
CA ALA A 194 0.60 -6.77 1.13
C ALA A 194 0.53 -5.77 2.31
N ALA A 195 -0.24 -6.06 3.35
CA ALA A 195 -0.35 -5.18 4.51
C ALA A 195 0.96 -5.11 5.31
N PHE A 196 1.62 -6.25 5.53
CA PHE A 196 2.86 -6.30 6.30
C PHE A 196 4.03 -5.63 5.60
N ILE A 197 4.08 -5.62 4.26
CA ILE A 197 5.11 -4.84 3.56
C ILE A 197 4.89 -3.33 3.74
N LEU A 198 3.65 -2.83 3.72
CA LEU A 198 3.35 -1.43 4.04
C LEU A 198 3.80 -1.08 5.46
N ILE A 199 3.37 -1.88 6.45
CA ILE A 199 3.73 -1.69 7.86
C ILE A 199 5.26 -1.69 8.01
N ALA A 200 5.95 -2.65 7.40
CA ALA A 200 7.40 -2.78 7.51
C ALA A 200 8.13 -1.58 6.88
N VAL A 201 7.70 -1.10 5.72
CA VAL A 201 8.28 0.07 5.05
C VAL A 201 8.12 1.32 5.91
N PHE A 202 6.92 1.61 6.42
CA PHE A 202 6.69 2.76 7.29
C PHE A 202 7.50 2.67 8.59
N TRP A 203 7.55 1.49 9.21
CA TRP A 203 8.33 1.27 10.41
C TRP A 203 9.83 1.51 10.18
N LYS A 204 10.39 0.90 9.13
CA LYS A 204 11.82 1.01 8.82
C LYS A 204 12.22 2.42 8.36
N ALA A 205 11.41 3.04 7.51
CA ALA A 205 11.62 4.44 7.09
C ALA A 205 11.54 5.40 8.29
N GLY A 206 10.55 5.20 9.17
CA GLY A 206 10.39 5.99 10.39
C GLY A 206 11.57 5.89 11.33
N ARG A 207 12.10 4.68 11.57
CA ARG A 207 13.30 4.48 12.42
C ARG A 207 14.58 5.12 11.85
N ARG A 208 14.60 5.40 10.54
CA ARG A 208 15.71 6.10 9.86
C ARG A 208 15.49 7.62 9.76
N GLY A 209 14.42 8.15 10.35
CA GLY A 209 14.09 9.59 10.29
C GLY A 209 13.59 10.06 8.94
N MET A 210 13.28 9.15 8.01
CA MET A 210 12.85 9.50 6.64
C MET A 210 11.42 10.07 6.58
N LEU A 211 10.65 9.92 7.66
CA LEU A 211 9.29 10.45 7.77
C LEU A 211 9.23 11.83 8.44
N GLU A 212 10.38 12.40 8.83
CA GLU A 212 10.43 13.73 9.42
C GLU A 212 10.18 14.81 8.37
N MET A 213 9.24 15.72 8.67
CA MET A 213 8.94 16.84 7.76
C MET A 213 10.04 17.89 7.78
N ARG A 214 10.49 18.29 6.58
CA ARG A 214 11.55 19.28 6.39
C ARG A 214 10.97 20.70 6.36
#